data_AF-A0A957MD59-F1
#
_entry.id   AF-A0A957MD59-F1
#
_cell.length_a   1.000
_cell.length_b   1.000
_cell.length_c   1.000
_cell.angle_alpha   90.00
_cell.angle_beta   90.00
_cell.angle_gamma   90.00
#
_symmetry.space_group_name_H-M   'P 1'
#
loop_
_entity.id
_entity.type
_entity.pdbx_description
1 polymer ?
#
loop_
_entity_poly.entity_id
_entity_poly.type
_entity_poly.pdbx_seq_one_letter_code
_entity_poly.pdbx_strand_id
1 'polypeptide(L)'
;MTRISNFLLMVIALLATGCQAVSPPSAQDAPVAETLPAWTVTVDAAECPFRLPGEVEGANYRCGIVRLPQDRSDPEGMQIGVFFAQLDALGATTSAPPLLYLAGGPGASGVYDVPLLAPWLAPLRTGRDLLFFDIRGSGFSQPRIDCTLLTGGAPDPQCMAELRAQGIEPMAFNTTQNAADVADLVRVVGYDAVDVLGVSYGTRLALELIRTQPDIVRAAVLDSTVAPETLTFELQALGDYEAKIWPFADCEAQPACRGRFGEMAGRFVALINRLDEGDPANR
;
A
#
# COMPACT_ATOMS: atom_id res chain seq x y z
N MET A 1 58.59 -41.77 -11.55
CA MET A 1 58.46 -40.33 -11.24
C MET A 1 57.79 -39.65 -12.43
N THR A 2 56.51 -39.31 -12.21
CA THR A 2 55.73 -38.21 -12.80
C THR A 2 55.74 -38.00 -14.32
N ARG A 3 54.89 -38.79 -15.01
CA ARG A 3 54.26 -38.37 -16.27
C ARG A 3 53.19 -37.31 -15.95
N ILE A 4 53.45 -36.06 -16.38
CA ILE A 4 52.48 -34.96 -16.29
C ILE A 4 51.36 -35.26 -17.28
N SER A 5 50.13 -35.37 -16.76
CA SER A 5 48.90 -35.68 -17.50
C SER A 5 48.43 -34.46 -18.30
N ASN A 6 47.97 -34.71 -19.53
CA ASN A 6 47.44 -33.77 -20.53
C ASN A 6 46.15 -33.00 -20.11
N PHE A 7 45.87 -32.84 -18.83
CA PHE A 7 44.65 -32.19 -18.33
C PHE A 7 44.81 -30.69 -18.04
N LEU A 8 46.03 -30.15 -18.11
CA LEU A 8 46.32 -28.74 -17.76
C LEU A 8 46.32 -27.78 -18.97
N LEU A 9 46.09 -28.26 -20.19
CA LEU A 9 46.06 -27.43 -21.41
C LEU A 9 44.65 -27.07 -21.90
N MET A 10 43.59 -27.53 -21.22
CA MET A 10 42.20 -27.28 -21.62
C MET A 10 41.46 -26.24 -20.76
N VAL A 11 42.12 -25.64 -19.76
CA VAL A 11 41.50 -24.64 -18.85
C VAL A 11 41.88 -23.19 -19.19
N ILE A 12 42.90 -22.94 -20.03
CA ILE A 12 43.34 -21.58 -20.38
C ILE A 12 42.67 -21.05 -21.67
N ALA A 13 42.01 -21.91 -22.47
CA ALA A 13 41.38 -21.50 -23.73
C ALA A 13 39.91 -21.03 -23.62
N LEU A 14 39.29 -21.06 -22.43
CA LEU A 14 37.89 -20.62 -22.24
C LEU A 14 37.71 -19.28 -21.50
N LEU A 15 38.80 -18.53 -21.24
CA LEU A 15 38.75 -17.24 -20.54
C LEU A 15 39.08 -16.03 -21.45
N ALA A 16 39.15 -16.21 -22.78
CA ALA A 16 39.56 -15.16 -23.72
C ALA A 16 38.48 -14.75 -24.74
N THR A 17 37.21 -15.07 -24.50
CA THR A 17 36.06 -14.57 -25.28
C THR A 17 34.99 -14.08 -24.33
N GLY A 18 34.93 -12.78 -24.07
CA GLY A 18 33.86 -12.21 -23.25
C GLY A 18 34.02 -10.79 -22.73
N CYS A 19 35.11 -10.07 -22.99
CA CYS A 19 35.13 -8.61 -22.83
C CYS A 19 34.81 -7.97 -24.18
N GLN A 20 33.53 -7.95 -24.56
CA GLN A 20 33.09 -6.95 -25.53
C GLN A 20 32.91 -5.65 -24.77
N ALA A 21 33.60 -4.60 -25.23
CA ALA A 21 33.28 -3.25 -24.80
C ALA A 21 31.82 -3.00 -25.18
N VAL A 22 30.95 -2.87 -24.18
CA VAL A 22 29.59 -2.39 -24.39
C VAL A 22 29.74 -0.93 -24.82
N SER A 23 29.53 -0.68 -26.12
CA SER A 23 29.40 0.67 -26.62
C SER A 23 28.27 1.38 -25.84
N PRO A 24 28.44 2.64 -25.41
CA PRO A 24 27.32 3.40 -24.89
C PRO A 24 26.21 3.41 -25.94
N PRO A 25 24.93 3.25 -25.55
CA PRO A 25 23.83 3.30 -26.49
C PRO A 25 23.91 4.61 -27.29
N SER A 26 23.72 4.47 -28.61
CA SER A 26 23.52 5.58 -29.52
C SER A 26 22.41 6.49 -28.96
N ALA A 27 22.61 7.81 -29.01
CA ALA A 27 21.63 8.82 -28.60
C ALA A 27 20.32 8.82 -29.44
N GLN A 28 20.11 7.79 -30.27
CA GLN A 28 18.93 7.58 -31.10
C GLN A 28 17.96 6.54 -30.54
N ASP A 29 18.31 5.84 -29.45
CA ASP A 29 17.41 4.95 -28.70
C ASP A 29 16.95 5.59 -27.37
N ALA A 30 16.86 6.92 -27.32
CA ALA A 30 16.16 7.57 -26.21
C ALA A 30 14.69 7.14 -26.26
N PRO A 31 14.08 6.73 -25.13
CA PRO A 31 12.65 6.44 -25.12
C PRO A 31 11.93 7.68 -25.64
N VAL A 32 11.07 7.47 -26.63
CA VAL A 32 10.12 8.44 -27.16
C VAL A 32 9.49 9.13 -25.95
N ALA A 33 9.59 10.45 -25.89
CA ALA A 33 8.95 11.25 -24.85
C ALA A 33 7.52 10.73 -24.64
N GLU A 34 7.28 10.13 -23.48
CA GLU A 34 5.94 9.70 -23.10
C GLU A 34 5.06 10.94 -23.20
N THR A 35 4.09 10.88 -24.12
CA THR A 35 2.97 11.81 -24.11
C THR A 35 2.39 11.76 -22.71
N LEU A 36 2.56 12.85 -21.96
CA LEU A 36 1.85 13.08 -20.70
C LEU A 36 0.38 12.74 -20.92
N PRO A 37 -0.28 12.14 -19.93
CA PRO A 37 -1.60 11.59 -20.15
C PRO A 37 -2.59 12.65 -20.65
N ALA A 38 -3.43 12.26 -21.62
CA ALA A 38 -4.43 13.09 -22.28
C ALA A 38 -5.64 13.43 -21.38
N TRP A 39 -5.48 13.45 -20.05
CA TRP A 39 -6.54 13.81 -19.12
C TRP A 39 -6.12 14.97 -18.22
N THR A 40 -7.08 15.85 -17.91
CA THR A 40 -6.85 16.99 -17.03
C THR A 40 -7.10 16.56 -15.59
N VAL A 41 -6.06 16.56 -14.76
CA VAL A 41 -6.21 16.37 -13.31
C VAL A 41 -6.69 17.70 -12.71
N THR A 42 -7.80 17.65 -11.98
CA THR A 42 -8.33 18.82 -11.25
C THR A 42 -8.41 18.52 -9.75
N VAL A 43 -8.30 19.58 -8.94
CA VAL A 43 -8.36 19.49 -7.48
C VAL A 43 -9.49 20.38 -7.00
N ASP A 44 -10.49 19.76 -6.38
CA ASP A 44 -11.55 20.46 -5.66
C ASP A 44 -11.12 20.61 -4.19
N ALA A 45 -11.32 21.80 -3.61
CA ALA A 45 -11.17 21.97 -2.17
C ALA A 45 -12.28 21.20 -1.44
N ALA A 46 -11.93 20.58 -0.29
CA ALA A 46 -12.89 19.87 0.55
C ALA A 46 -12.65 20.17 2.03
N GLU A 47 -13.72 20.12 2.83
CA GLU A 47 -13.60 20.21 4.29
C GLU A 47 -12.93 18.95 4.84
N CYS A 48 -11.94 19.13 5.72
CA CYS A 48 -11.30 18.03 6.40
C CYS A 48 -12.25 17.38 7.41
N PRO A 49 -12.44 16.04 7.38
CA PRO A 49 -13.37 15.34 8.28
C PRO A 49 -12.79 15.15 9.70
N PHE A 50 -11.81 15.96 10.08
CA PHE A 50 -11.10 15.88 11.35
C PHE A 50 -10.62 17.26 11.81
N ARG A 51 -10.23 17.33 13.08
CA ARG A 51 -9.58 18.50 13.69
C ARG A 51 -8.30 18.06 14.37
N LEU A 52 -7.26 18.89 14.26
CA LEU A 52 -5.98 18.69 14.94
C LEU A 52 -5.84 19.71 16.08
N PRO A 53 -5.53 19.27 17.32
CA PRO A 53 -5.38 20.19 18.45
C PRO A 53 -4.30 21.25 18.19
N GLY A 54 -4.67 22.52 18.31
CA GLY A 54 -3.74 23.65 18.13
C GLY A 54 -3.42 24.00 16.68
N GLU A 55 -4.11 23.40 15.71
CA GLU A 55 -3.93 23.67 14.29
C GLU A 55 -5.23 24.13 13.64
N VAL A 56 -5.10 24.91 12.56
CA VAL A 56 -6.22 25.54 11.85
C VAL A 56 -6.26 25.02 10.41
N GLU A 57 -7.41 24.49 10.01
CA GLU A 57 -7.69 24.11 8.62
C GLU A 57 -7.59 25.33 7.69
N GLY A 58 -6.94 25.15 6.55
CA GLY A 58 -6.63 26.22 5.60
C GLY A 58 -5.36 27.03 5.94
N ALA A 59 -4.78 26.83 7.14
CA ALA A 59 -3.54 27.49 7.55
C ALA A 59 -2.40 26.51 7.89
N ASN A 60 -2.72 25.35 8.47
CA ASN A 60 -1.75 24.33 8.88
C ASN A 60 -1.97 22.98 8.17
N TYR A 61 -3.20 22.75 7.71
CA TYR A 61 -3.56 21.56 6.96
C TYR A 61 -4.75 21.86 6.06
N ARG A 62 -4.90 21.11 4.96
CA ARG A 62 -6.00 21.24 4.01
C ARG A 62 -6.40 19.88 3.45
N CYS A 63 -7.65 19.76 3.02
CA CYS A 63 -8.14 18.59 2.33
C CYS A 63 -8.67 18.95 0.95
N GLY A 64 -8.73 17.95 0.09
CA GLY A 64 -9.21 18.13 -1.28
C GLY A 64 -9.53 16.81 -1.95
N ILE A 65 -10.08 16.92 -3.15
CA ILE A 65 -10.48 15.78 -3.98
C ILE A 65 -9.78 15.94 -5.33
N VAL A 66 -8.92 14.98 -5.67
CA VAL A 66 -8.32 14.87 -7.00
C VAL A 66 -9.29 14.15 -7.92
N ARG A 67 -9.69 14.77 -9.03
CA ARG A 67 -10.56 14.16 -10.05
C ARG A 67 -9.73 13.48 -11.12
N LEU A 68 -10.01 12.21 -11.36
CA LEU A 68 -9.24 11.32 -12.25
C LEU A 68 -10.20 10.40 -13.00
N PRO A 69 -9.88 9.92 -14.21
CA PRO A 69 -10.67 8.88 -14.85
C PRO A 69 -10.58 7.58 -14.05
N GLN A 70 -11.71 6.86 -13.91
CA GLN A 70 -11.69 5.53 -13.30
C GLN A 70 -10.79 4.58 -14.10
N ASP A 71 -10.87 4.65 -15.43
CA ASP A 71 -10.07 3.87 -16.36
C ASP A 71 -9.23 4.82 -17.20
N ARG A 72 -7.91 4.75 -17.05
CA ARG A 72 -6.97 5.59 -17.79
C ARG A 72 -6.90 5.27 -19.28
N SER A 73 -7.44 4.13 -19.72
CA SER A 73 -7.62 3.82 -21.13
C SER A 73 -8.85 4.51 -21.75
N ASP A 74 -9.76 5.01 -20.92
CA ASP A 74 -10.93 5.81 -21.30
C ASP A 74 -10.98 7.13 -20.50
N PRO A 75 -10.12 8.11 -20.85
CA PRO A 75 -9.98 9.35 -20.08
C PRO A 75 -11.24 10.24 -20.08
N GLU A 76 -12.11 10.09 -21.07
CA GLU A 76 -13.40 10.80 -21.17
C GLU A 76 -14.54 10.07 -20.43
N GLY A 77 -14.27 8.86 -19.94
CA GLY A 77 -15.21 8.04 -19.19
C GLY A 77 -15.52 8.57 -17.78
N MET A 78 -16.14 7.71 -16.98
CA MET A 78 -16.52 8.05 -15.60
C MET A 78 -15.29 8.49 -14.79
N GLN A 79 -15.45 9.61 -14.10
CA GLN A 79 -14.45 10.16 -13.20
C GLN A 79 -14.65 9.64 -11.78
N ILE A 80 -13.55 9.44 -11.07
CA ILE A 80 -13.47 9.21 -9.64
C ILE A 80 -12.95 10.47 -8.93
N GLY A 81 -13.18 10.54 -7.63
CA GLY A 81 -12.58 11.52 -6.73
C GLY A 81 -11.72 10.82 -5.70
N VAL A 82 -10.43 11.13 -5.65
CA VAL A 82 -9.48 10.65 -4.64
C VAL A 82 -9.33 11.72 -3.57
N PHE A 83 -9.80 11.44 -2.36
CA PHE A 83 -9.74 12.38 -1.24
C PHE A 83 -8.35 12.34 -0.60
N PHE A 84 -7.81 13.51 -0.28
CA PHE A 84 -6.52 13.64 0.40
C PHE A 84 -6.57 14.67 1.53
N ALA A 85 -5.61 14.54 2.45
CA ALA A 85 -5.28 15.52 3.46
C ALA A 85 -3.78 15.84 3.39
N GLN A 86 -3.44 17.11 3.24
CA GLN A 86 -2.09 17.63 3.35
C GLN A 86 -1.95 18.38 4.66
N LEU A 87 -0.94 18.01 5.44
CA LEU A 87 -0.56 18.67 6.67
C LEU A 87 0.78 19.36 6.42
N ASP A 88 0.81 20.68 6.50
CA ASP A 88 2.01 21.46 6.24
C ASP A 88 3.06 21.20 7.34
N ALA A 89 4.34 21.36 7.01
CA ALA A 89 5.45 21.15 7.92
C ALA A 89 5.28 21.92 9.24
N LEU A 90 5.68 21.29 10.35
CA LEU A 90 5.84 22.00 11.61
C LEU A 90 7.15 22.80 11.56
N GLY A 91 7.07 24.09 11.83
CA GLY A 91 8.22 25.00 11.80
C GLY A 91 8.64 25.38 10.38
N ALA A 92 9.93 25.66 10.17
CA ALA A 92 10.46 26.03 8.87
C ALA A 92 10.61 24.80 7.97
N THR A 93 10.06 24.86 6.76
CA THR A 93 10.23 23.82 5.74
C THR A 93 11.72 23.64 5.42
N THR A 94 12.15 22.38 5.32
CA THR A 94 13.51 22.00 4.93
C THR A 94 13.52 21.47 3.50
N SER A 95 14.69 21.07 2.99
CA SER A 95 14.78 20.38 1.70
C SER A 95 14.32 18.91 1.75
N ALA A 96 13.78 18.44 2.88
CA ALA A 96 13.27 17.08 2.98
C ALA A 96 11.95 16.93 2.20
N PRO A 97 11.80 15.90 1.36
CA PRO A 97 10.53 15.62 0.70
C PRO A 97 9.41 15.35 1.71
N PRO A 98 8.15 15.58 1.31
CA PRO A 98 7.00 15.23 2.14
C PRO A 98 6.94 13.72 2.40
N LEU A 99 6.32 13.34 3.51
CA LEU A 99 6.05 11.94 3.84
C LEU A 99 4.62 11.57 3.42
N LEU A 100 4.50 10.67 2.44
CA LEU A 100 3.25 10.07 2.01
C LEU A 100 2.95 8.81 2.83
N TYR A 101 1.81 8.82 3.52
CA TYR A 101 1.29 7.65 4.23
C TYR A 101 0.38 6.82 3.32
N LEU A 102 0.68 5.52 3.21
CA LEU A 102 -0.16 4.54 2.51
C LEU A 102 -0.79 3.61 3.54
N ALA A 103 -2.10 3.79 3.73
CA ALA A 103 -2.88 2.99 4.67
C ALA A 103 -3.02 1.52 4.25
N GLY A 104 -3.32 0.68 5.25
CA GLY A 104 -3.53 -0.76 5.08
C GLY A 104 -4.94 -1.14 4.63
N GLY A 105 -5.36 -2.35 5.02
CA GLY A 105 -6.64 -2.95 4.62
C GLY A 105 -6.44 -4.12 3.64
N PRO A 106 -6.74 -3.99 2.33
CA PRO A 106 -7.14 -2.77 1.62
C PRO A 106 -8.48 -2.20 2.07
N GLY A 107 -8.70 -0.92 1.79
CA GLY A 107 -9.96 -0.23 2.09
C GLY A 107 -9.99 0.51 3.42
N ALA A 108 -8.87 0.57 4.17
CA ALA A 108 -8.73 1.52 5.26
C ALA A 108 -8.51 2.94 4.71
N SER A 109 -8.99 3.95 5.45
CA SER A 109 -8.87 5.36 5.07
C SER A 109 -7.62 5.96 5.71
N GLY A 110 -6.66 6.41 4.90
CA GLY A 110 -5.50 7.13 5.40
C GLY A 110 -5.87 8.49 5.99
N VAL A 111 -6.95 9.10 5.49
CA VAL A 111 -7.48 10.38 6.00
C VAL A 111 -8.08 10.20 7.39
N TYR A 112 -8.76 9.08 7.64
CA TYR A 112 -9.31 8.76 8.96
C TYR A 112 -8.22 8.52 10.02
N ASP A 113 -7.04 8.07 9.60
CA ASP A 113 -5.89 7.84 10.49
C ASP A 113 -5.19 9.14 10.93
N VAL A 114 -5.47 10.28 10.29
CA VAL A 114 -4.78 11.55 10.55
C VAL A 114 -4.78 11.97 12.03
N PRO A 115 -5.90 11.96 12.78
CA PRO A 115 -5.90 12.38 14.18
C PRO A 115 -5.03 11.51 15.09
N LEU A 116 -4.85 10.25 14.73
CA LEU A 116 -4.01 9.30 15.46
C LEU A 116 -2.54 9.42 15.05
N LEU A 117 -2.27 9.46 13.74
CA LEU A 117 -0.91 9.39 13.21
C LEU A 117 -0.20 10.74 13.19
N ALA A 118 -0.89 11.87 12.97
CA ALA A 118 -0.22 13.16 12.89
C ALA A 118 0.53 13.53 14.19
N PRO A 119 -0.03 13.31 15.41
CA PRO A 119 0.72 13.51 16.65
C PRO A 119 1.92 12.57 16.79
N TRP A 120 1.77 11.31 16.39
CA TRP A 120 2.85 10.31 16.45
C TRP A 120 3.99 10.63 15.46
N LEU A 121 3.63 11.16 14.29
CA LEU A 121 4.56 11.59 13.23
C LEU A 121 5.05 13.02 13.41
N ALA A 122 4.68 13.74 14.48
CA ALA A 122 5.09 15.13 14.69
C ALA A 122 6.62 15.36 14.63
N PRO A 123 7.47 14.45 15.16
CA PRO A 123 8.92 14.57 14.99
C PRO A 123 9.36 14.51 13.52
N LEU A 124 8.67 13.71 12.69
CA LEU A 124 8.94 13.60 11.26
C LEU A 124 8.37 14.76 10.46
N ARG A 125 7.20 15.29 10.87
CA ARG A 125 6.55 16.49 10.28
C ARG A 125 7.31 17.78 10.54
N THR A 126 8.27 17.79 11.48
CA THR A 126 9.15 18.93 11.65
C THR A 126 10.02 19.10 10.40
N GLY A 127 9.77 20.17 9.65
CA GLY A 127 10.51 20.50 8.43
C GLY A 127 10.08 19.78 7.15
N ARG A 128 9.00 18.98 7.14
CA ARG A 128 8.42 18.40 5.91
C ARG A 128 6.90 18.25 6.05
N ASP A 129 6.19 18.29 4.93
CA ASP A 129 4.75 18.08 4.92
C ASP A 129 4.41 16.58 5.09
N LEU A 130 3.22 16.28 5.61
CA LEU A 130 2.64 14.94 5.57
C LEU A 130 1.50 14.91 4.56
N LEU A 131 1.42 13.83 3.78
CA LEU A 131 0.37 13.60 2.81
C LEU A 131 -0.35 12.29 3.14
N PHE A 132 -1.66 12.37 3.29
CA PHE A 132 -2.56 11.24 3.53
C PHE A 132 -3.62 11.24 2.43
N PHE A 133 -4.11 10.07 2.06
CA PHE A 133 -5.17 9.95 1.07
C PHE A 133 -5.96 8.66 1.26
N ASP A 134 -7.12 8.62 0.62
CA ASP A 134 -7.96 7.44 0.54
C ASP A 134 -7.88 6.85 -0.87
N ILE A 135 -7.59 5.56 -0.96
CA ILE A 135 -7.61 4.85 -2.24
C ILE A 135 -9.00 4.91 -2.90
N ARG A 136 -9.07 4.76 -4.23
CA ARG A 136 -10.35 4.70 -4.95
C ARG A 136 -11.27 3.65 -4.33
N GLY A 137 -12.56 3.97 -4.17
CA GLY A 137 -13.55 3.05 -3.61
C GLY A 137 -13.63 3.00 -2.08
N SER A 138 -12.78 3.73 -1.36
CA SER A 138 -12.69 3.68 0.11
C SER A 138 -12.73 5.07 0.75
N GLY A 139 -13.04 5.11 2.06
CA GLY A 139 -12.95 6.32 2.87
C GLY A 139 -13.84 7.44 2.34
N PHE A 140 -13.25 8.61 2.14
CA PHE A 140 -13.90 9.79 1.60
C PHE A 140 -13.76 9.92 0.07
N SER A 141 -13.03 8.99 -0.58
CA SER A 141 -12.95 8.90 -2.04
C SER A 141 -14.27 8.42 -2.64
N GLN A 142 -14.59 8.89 -3.86
CA GLN A 142 -15.84 8.57 -4.56
C GLN A 142 -15.58 7.99 -5.96
N PRO A 143 -16.45 7.11 -6.47
CA PRO A 143 -17.56 6.48 -5.75
C PRO A 143 -17.03 5.53 -4.67
N ARG A 144 -17.81 5.34 -3.60
CA ARG A 144 -17.51 4.37 -2.55
C ARG A 144 -18.00 2.98 -2.95
N ILE A 145 -17.23 1.95 -2.61
CA ILE A 145 -17.67 0.56 -2.74
C ILE A 145 -18.27 0.14 -1.40
N ASP A 146 -19.59 0.29 -1.27
CA ASP A 146 -20.35 -0.05 -0.07
C ASP A 146 -21.09 -1.40 -0.24
N CYS A 147 -20.37 -2.42 -0.72
CA CYS A 147 -20.85 -3.82 -0.80
C CYS A 147 -19.71 -4.82 -0.51
N THR A 148 -20.07 -6.07 -0.21
CA THR A 148 -19.10 -7.15 -0.03
C THR A 148 -18.44 -7.47 -1.37
N LEU A 149 -17.24 -6.96 -1.62
CA LEU A 149 -16.55 -7.13 -2.92
C LEU A 149 -16.09 -8.57 -3.16
N LEU A 150 -15.72 -9.28 -2.08
CA LEU A 150 -15.21 -10.65 -2.12
C LEU A 150 -16.01 -11.54 -1.17
N THR A 151 -16.49 -12.68 -1.69
CA THR A 151 -17.15 -13.73 -0.93
C THR A 151 -16.34 -15.02 -1.08
N GLY A 152 -15.78 -15.53 0.01
CA GLY A 152 -14.93 -16.74 -0.02
C GLY A 152 -13.68 -16.60 -0.90
N GLY A 153 -13.11 -15.39 -1.00
CA GLY A 153 -11.93 -15.09 -1.81
C GLY A 153 -12.20 -14.83 -3.29
N ALA A 154 -13.43 -14.97 -3.76
CA ALA A 154 -13.83 -14.69 -5.14
C ALA A 154 -14.67 -13.39 -5.25
N PRO A 155 -14.63 -12.69 -6.39
CA PRO A 155 -15.55 -11.60 -6.70
C PRO A 155 -17.02 -11.94 -6.39
N ASP A 156 -17.67 -11.13 -5.58
CA ASP A 156 -19.09 -11.30 -5.28
C ASP A 156 -19.95 -10.87 -6.49
N PRO A 157 -20.74 -11.78 -7.10
CA PRO A 157 -21.44 -11.49 -8.35
C PRO A 157 -22.53 -10.41 -8.18
N GLN A 158 -23.13 -10.29 -6.99
CA GLN A 158 -24.16 -9.29 -6.73
C GLN A 158 -23.53 -7.90 -6.64
N CYS A 159 -22.50 -7.73 -5.82
CA CYS A 159 -21.77 -6.47 -5.70
C CYS A 159 -21.19 -6.04 -7.06
N MET A 160 -20.61 -6.97 -7.81
CA MET A 160 -20.06 -6.71 -9.14
C MET A 160 -21.11 -6.27 -10.16
N ALA A 161 -22.33 -6.81 -10.09
CA ALA A 161 -23.44 -6.39 -10.96
C ALA A 161 -24.00 -5.02 -10.56
N GLU A 162 -24.14 -4.76 -9.25
CA GLU A 162 -24.62 -3.48 -8.71
C GLU A 162 -23.68 -2.33 -9.05
N LEU A 163 -22.36 -2.53 -8.97
CA LEU A 163 -21.36 -1.54 -9.38
C LEU A 163 -21.45 -1.24 -10.88
N ARG A 164 -21.52 -2.28 -11.74
CA ARG A 164 -21.63 -2.08 -13.19
C ARG A 164 -22.92 -1.39 -13.60
N ALA A 165 -24.03 -1.66 -12.92
CA ALA A 165 -25.30 -0.97 -13.15
C ALA A 165 -25.20 0.55 -12.85
N GLN A 166 -24.24 0.96 -12.01
CA GLN A 166 -23.94 2.35 -11.70
C GLN A 166 -22.87 2.96 -12.64
N GLY A 167 -22.37 2.21 -13.62
CA GLY A 167 -21.28 2.62 -14.52
C GLY A 167 -19.88 2.50 -13.89
N ILE A 168 -19.78 1.91 -12.69
CA ILE A 168 -18.51 1.67 -12.01
C ILE A 168 -17.94 0.37 -12.56
N GLU A 169 -16.72 0.40 -13.12
CA GLU A 169 -16.03 -0.82 -13.55
C GLU A 169 -15.21 -1.37 -12.36
N PRO A 170 -15.63 -2.49 -11.74
CA PRO A 170 -14.98 -2.95 -10.51
C PRO A 170 -13.51 -3.31 -10.71
N MET A 171 -13.12 -3.73 -11.93
CA MET A 171 -11.73 -4.04 -12.23
C MET A 171 -10.84 -2.80 -12.29
N ALA A 172 -11.39 -1.60 -12.36
CA ALA A 172 -10.64 -0.36 -12.21
C ALA A 172 -10.23 -0.07 -10.75
N PHE A 173 -10.78 -0.78 -9.76
CA PHE A 173 -10.51 -0.57 -8.33
C PHE A 173 -9.41 -1.52 -7.86
N ASN A 174 -8.20 -1.30 -8.36
CA ASN A 174 -7.05 -2.17 -8.16
C ASN A 174 -5.78 -1.40 -7.77
N THR A 175 -4.74 -2.12 -7.34
CA THR A 175 -3.48 -1.54 -6.86
C THR A 175 -2.70 -0.77 -7.92
N THR A 176 -2.70 -1.23 -9.18
CA THR A 176 -1.99 -0.54 -10.27
C THR A 176 -2.61 0.82 -10.54
N GLN A 177 -3.94 0.88 -10.56
CA GLN A 177 -4.66 2.13 -10.72
C GLN A 177 -4.51 3.06 -9.50
N ASN A 178 -4.51 2.51 -8.27
CA ASN A 178 -4.19 3.28 -7.07
C ASN A 178 -2.77 3.88 -7.10
N ALA A 179 -1.78 3.15 -7.63
CA ALA A 179 -0.42 3.68 -7.78
C ALA A 179 -0.37 4.85 -8.78
N ALA A 180 -1.13 4.76 -9.86
CA ALA A 180 -1.27 5.87 -10.81
C ALA A 180 -1.98 7.08 -10.17
N ASP A 181 -3.02 6.86 -9.35
CA ASP A 181 -3.70 7.93 -8.63
C ASP A 181 -2.77 8.65 -7.64
N VAL A 182 -1.95 7.89 -6.90
CA VAL A 182 -0.95 8.48 -6.01
C VAL A 182 0.05 9.34 -6.79
N ALA A 183 0.49 8.90 -7.96
CA ALA A 183 1.40 9.68 -8.78
C ALA A 183 0.78 10.99 -9.27
N ASP A 184 -0.48 10.95 -9.68
CA ASP A 184 -1.22 12.17 -10.08
C ASP A 184 -1.47 13.08 -8.87
N LEU A 185 -1.82 12.52 -7.71
CA LEU A 185 -1.98 13.25 -6.45
C LEU A 185 -0.68 13.98 -6.08
N VAL A 186 0.45 13.27 -6.02
CA VAL A 186 1.77 13.84 -5.66
C VAL A 186 2.14 15.01 -6.57
N ARG A 187 1.96 14.84 -7.89
CA ARG A 187 2.26 15.89 -8.87
C ARG A 187 1.33 17.09 -8.75
N VAL A 188 0.01 16.87 -8.61
CA VAL A 188 -0.97 17.97 -8.61
C VAL A 188 -0.92 18.81 -7.34
N VAL A 189 -0.51 18.22 -6.21
CA VAL A 189 -0.27 19.00 -4.98
C VAL A 189 1.09 19.72 -4.98
N GLY A 190 1.92 19.50 -6.02
CA GLY A 190 3.14 20.27 -6.28
C GLY A 190 4.44 19.64 -5.78
N TYR A 191 4.48 18.32 -5.58
CA TYR A 191 5.69 17.62 -5.17
C TYR A 191 6.34 16.86 -6.33
N ASP A 192 7.67 16.93 -6.41
CA ASP A 192 8.45 16.17 -7.41
C ASP A 192 8.66 14.71 -6.97
N ALA A 193 8.91 14.50 -5.68
CA ALA A 193 9.11 13.18 -5.07
C ALA A 193 8.67 13.18 -3.61
N VAL A 194 8.42 11.99 -3.06
CA VAL A 194 7.99 11.77 -1.68
C VAL A 194 8.81 10.68 -1.00
N ASP A 195 8.87 10.73 0.32
CA ASP A 195 9.18 9.57 1.15
C ASP A 195 7.89 8.80 1.42
N VAL A 196 7.93 7.47 1.40
CA VAL A 196 6.74 6.63 1.59
C VAL A 196 6.81 5.90 2.93
N LEU A 197 5.72 5.94 3.69
CA LEU A 197 5.46 5.03 4.80
C LEU A 197 4.24 4.17 4.43
N GLY A 198 4.49 2.91 4.10
CA GLY A 198 3.43 1.93 3.80
C GLY A 198 3.21 0.97 4.95
N VAL A 199 1.94 0.70 5.28
CA VAL A 199 1.56 -0.26 6.33
C VAL A 199 0.62 -1.30 5.75
N SER A 200 0.88 -2.60 5.99
CA SER A 200 0.00 -3.70 5.54
C SER A 200 -0.23 -3.65 4.02
N TYR A 201 -1.48 -3.59 3.51
CA TYR A 201 -1.75 -3.39 2.08
C TYR A 201 -0.99 -2.18 1.48
N GLY A 202 -0.78 -1.13 2.27
CA GLY A 202 0.00 0.04 1.86
C GLY A 202 1.43 -0.29 1.45
N THR A 203 2.03 -1.39 1.94
CA THR A 203 3.35 -1.84 1.45
C THR A 203 3.27 -2.42 0.04
N ARG A 204 2.18 -3.12 -0.29
CA ARG A 204 1.95 -3.62 -1.66
C ARG A 204 1.78 -2.46 -2.62
N LEU A 205 1.06 -1.42 -2.20
CA LEU A 205 0.94 -0.19 -2.96
C LEU A 205 2.28 0.55 -3.09
N ALA A 206 3.08 0.64 -2.03
CA ALA A 206 4.42 1.21 -2.08
C ALA A 206 5.33 0.47 -3.08
N LEU A 207 5.30 -0.86 -3.08
CA LEU A 207 6.08 -1.68 -4.01
C LEU A 207 5.60 -1.49 -5.46
N GLU A 208 4.30 -1.36 -5.69
CA GLU A 208 3.76 -1.04 -7.01
C GLU A 208 4.18 0.37 -7.48
N LEU A 209 4.19 1.36 -6.58
CA LEU A 209 4.69 2.70 -6.86
C LEU A 209 6.17 2.70 -7.24
N ILE A 210 7.03 2.02 -6.48
CA ILE A 210 8.46 1.90 -6.79
C ILE A 210 8.65 1.25 -8.17
N ARG A 211 7.81 0.27 -8.52
CA ARG A 211 7.89 -0.44 -9.80
C ARG A 211 7.41 0.41 -10.99
N THR A 212 6.34 1.17 -10.82
CA THR A 212 5.62 1.83 -11.93
C THR A 212 5.88 3.33 -12.02
N GLN A 213 6.28 3.95 -10.92
CA GLN A 213 6.49 5.38 -10.77
C GLN A 213 7.78 5.61 -9.95
N PRO A 214 8.93 5.04 -10.35
CA PRO A 214 10.16 5.10 -9.54
C PRO A 214 10.63 6.53 -9.25
N ASP A 215 10.37 7.46 -10.17
CA ASP A 215 10.86 8.84 -10.07
C ASP A 215 10.21 9.65 -8.93
N ILE A 216 9.00 9.28 -8.50
CA ILE A 216 8.31 10.00 -7.41
C ILE A 216 8.62 9.42 -6.03
N VAL A 217 9.32 8.29 -5.93
CA VAL A 217 9.64 7.63 -4.64
C VAL A 217 11.12 7.78 -4.34
N ARG A 218 11.47 8.66 -3.40
CA ARG A 218 12.86 8.86 -2.98
C ARG A 218 13.32 7.80 -1.98
N ALA A 219 12.45 7.46 -1.02
CA ALA A 219 12.71 6.49 0.03
C ALA A 219 11.40 5.83 0.45
N ALA A 220 11.48 4.59 0.98
CA ALA A 220 10.31 3.86 1.44
C ALA A 220 10.61 3.10 2.75
N VAL A 221 9.65 3.16 3.67
CA VAL A 221 9.56 2.29 4.85
C VAL A 221 8.32 1.42 4.69
N LEU A 222 8.51 0.10 4.78
CA LEU A 222 7.46 -0.89 4.64
C LEU A 222 7.27 -1.60 5.98
N ASP A 223 6.13 -1.36 6.63
CA ASP A 223 5.76 -2.01 7.89
C ASP A 223 4.72 -3.11 7.63
N SER A 224 5.04 -4.33 8.06
CA SER A 224 4.18 -5.52 7.89
C SER A 224 3.94 -5.85 6.41
N THR A 225 5.04 -6.09 5.69
CA THR A 225 5.08 -6.19 4.23
C THR A 225 4.20 -7.29 3.64
N VAL A 226 3.28 -6.88 2.76
CA VAL A 226 2.54 -7.73 1.82
C VAL A 226 3.24 -7.72 0.47
N ALA A 227 3.87 -8.83 0.10
CA ALA A 227 4.60 -8.96 -1.16
C ALA A 227 3.65 -9.11 -2.38
N PRO A 228 3.97 -8.58 -3.57
CA PRO A 228 3.09 -8.64 -4.76
C PRO A 228 2.67 -10.05 -5.18
N GLU A 229 3.55 -11.03 -5.00
CA GLU A 229 3.35 -12.46 -5.28
C GLU A 229 2.42 -13.14 -4.26
N THR A 230 2.09 -12.47 -3.15
CA THR A 230 1.14 -12.98 -2.16
C THR A 230 -0.26 -12.84 -2.76
N LEU A 231 -0.74 -13.95 -3.32
CA LEU A 231 -2.02 -14.02 -4.04
C LEU A 231 -3.22 -14.14 -3.09
N THR A 232 -3.04 -14.66 -1.88
CA THR A 232 -4.15 -14.95 -0.98
C THR A 232 -3.81 -14.60 0.47
N PHE A 233 -4.80 -14.07 1.19
CA PHE A 233 -4.82 -14.05 2.65
C PHE A 233 -4.76 -15.48 3.24
N GLU A 234 -5.01 -16.51 2.44
CA GLU A 234 -4.96 -17.92 2.85
C GLU A 234 -3.53 -18.42 3.09
N LEU A 235 -2.51 -17.89 2.39
CA LEU A 235 -1.11 -18.13 2.78
C LEU A 235 -0.77 -17.48 4.13
N GLN A 236 -1.51 -16.43 4.54
CA GLN A 236 -1.44 -15.93 5.91
C GLN A 236 -2.15 -16.87 6.90
N ALA A 237 -3.09 -17.72 6.49
CA ALA A 237 -3.86 -18.55 7.44
C ALA A 237 -3.00 -19.53 8.25
N LEU A 238 -1.91 -20.07 7.68
CA LEU A 238 -0.96 -20.91 8.43
C LEU A 238 -0.10 -20.08 9.39
N GLY A 239 0.38 -18.92 8.95
CA GLY A 239 1.10 -17.96 9.81
C GLY A 239 0.20 -17.37 10.91
N ASP A 240 -1.09 -17.17 10.64
CA ASP A 240 -2.12 -16.72 11.57
C ASP A 240 -2.40 -17.80 12.60
N TYR A 241 -2.41 -19.08 12.21
CA TYR A 241 -2.56 -20.19 13.15
C TYR A 241 -1.39 -20.22 14.13
N GLU A 242 -0.16 -20.13 13.64
CA GLU A 242 1.03 -20.03 14.48
C GLU A 242 1.00 -18.78 15.37
N ALA A 243 0.70 -17.60 14.80
CA ALA A 243 0.61 -16.34 15.54
C ALA A 243 -0.51 -16.31 16.59
N LYS A 244 -1.60 -17.08 16.39
CA LYS A 244 -2.69 -17.20 17.38
C LYS A 244 -2.36 -18.18 18.51
N ILE A 245 -1.54 -19.20 18.24
CA ILE A 245 -1.19 -20.23 19.23
C ILE A 245 0.09 -19.89 20.00
N TRP A 246 1.07 -19.29 19.36
CA TRP A 246 2.36 -18.96 19.97
C TRP A 246 2.23 -18.12 21.25
N PRO A 247 1.36 -17.08 21.33
CA PRO A 247 1.16 -16.35 22.58
C PRO A 247 0.65 -17.24 23.73
N PHE A 248 -0.17 -18.25 23.42
CA PHE A 248 -0.63 -19.22 24.42
C PHE A 248 0.51 -20.14 24.85
N ALA A 249 1.28 -20.68 23.89
CA ALA A 249 2.44 -21.52 24.18
C ALA A 249 3.50 -20.78 25.01
N ASP A 250 3.80 -19.52 24.69
CA ASP A 250 4.75 -18.67 25.40
C ASP A 250 4.30 -18.39 26.85
N CYS A 251 3.00 -18.15 27.06
CA CYS A 251 2.46 -18.01 28.41
C CYS A 251 2.50 -19.32 29.19
N GLU A 252 2.12 -20.44 28.57
CA GLU A 252 2.10 -21.74 29.23
C GLU A 252 3.50 -22.25 29.59
N ALA A 253 4.53 -21.84 28.84
CA ALA A 253 5.93 -22.10 29.16
C ALA A 253 6.42 -21.32 30.40
N GLN A 254 5.72 -20.25 30.81
CA GLN A 254 6.10 -19.41 31.95
C GLN A 254 5.28 -19.76 33.21
N PRO A 255 5.89 -20.22 34.32
CA PRO A 255 5.15 -20.66 35.51
C PRO A 255 4.19 -19.62 36.10
N ALA A 256 4.57 -18.34 36.08
CA ALA A 256 3.72 -17.25 36.56
C ALA A 256 2.50 -17.03 35.66
N CYS A 257 2.69 -17.07 34.34
CA CYS A 257 1.63 -16.86 33.37
C CYS A 257 0.69 -18.08 33.33
N ARG A 258 1.24 -19.29 33.24
CA ARG A 258 0.48 -20.56 33.38
C ARG A 258 -0.26 -20.65 34.72
N GLY A 259 0.36 -20.25 35.82
CA GLY A 259 -0.29 -20.26 37.14
C GLY A 259 -1.50 -19.33 37.20
N ARG A 260 -1.45 -18.19 36.50
CA ARG A 260 -2.55 -17.22 36.45
C ARG A 260 -3.64 -17.59 35.44
N PHE A 261 -3.26 -18.08 34.26
CA PHE A 261 -4.17 -18.23 33.14
C PHE A 261 -4.47 -19.68 32.77
N GLY A 262 -3.73 -20.67 33.29
CA GLY A 262 -3.93 -22.10 33.00
C GLY A 262 -3.53 -22.47 31.57
N GLU A 263 -4.09 -23.58 31.06
CA GLU A 263 -3.89 -24.01 29.67
C GLU A 263 -4.86 -23.28 28.74
N MET A 264 -4.41 -22.15 28.21
CA MET A 264 -5.19 -21.28 27.32
C MET A 264 -5.37 -21.89 25.94
N ALA A 265 -4.34 -22.54 25.38
CA ALA A 265 -4.40 -23.12 24.03
C ALA A 265 -5.53 -24.15 23.95
N GLY A 266 -5.58 -25.09 24.90
CA GLY A 266 -6.62 -26.12 24.96
C GLY A 266 -8.02 -25.54 25.16
N ARG A 267 -8.18 -24.52 26.02
CA ARG A 267 -9.48 -23.86 26.21
C ARG A 267 -9.94 -23.08 24.99
N PHE A 268 -9.02 -22.44 24.26
CA PHE A 268 -9.32 -21.72 23.04
C PHE A 268 -9.81 -22.67 21.95
N VAL A 269 -9.10 -23.77 21.70
CA VAL A 269 -9.52 -24.80 20.74
C VAL A 269 -10.87 -25.41 21.14
N ALA A 270 -11.06 -25.73 22.43
CA ALA A 270 -12.34 -26.24 22.91
C ALA A 270 -13.50 -25.25 22.74
N LEU A 271 -13.24 -23.94 22.82
CA LEU A 271 -14.24 -22.92 22.55
C LEU A 271 -14.61 -22.87 21.07
N ILE A 272 -13.62 -22.87 20.17
CA ILE A 272 -13.87 -22.89 18.72
C ILE A 272 -14.70 -24.11 18.33
N ASN A 273 -14.33 -25.31 18.80
CA ASN A 273 -15.09 -26.53 18.51
C ASN A 273 -16.55 -26.44 18.99
N ARG A 274 -16.81 -25.87 20.18
CA ARG A 274 -18.19 -25.68 20.67
C ARG A 274 -18.99 -24.68 19.82
N LEU A 275 -18.33 -23.65 19.30
CA LEU A 275 -18.97 -22.67 18.42
C LEU A 275 -19.30 -23.29 17.05
N ASP A 276 -18.40 -24.10 16.50
CA ASP A 276 -18.57 -24.80 15.23
C ASP A 276 -19.64 -25.91 15.28
N GLU A 277 -19.71 -26.63 16.40
CA GLU A 277 -20.77 -27.63 16.65
C GLU A 277 -22.14 -26.97 16.88
N GLY A 278 -22.18 -25.65 17.04
CA GLY A 278 -23.37 -24.86 17.31
C GLY A 278 -23.89 -25.09 18.74
N ASP A 279 -23.38 -24.31 19.69
CA ASP A 279 -23.77 -24.34 21.10
C ASP A 279 -25.31 -24.39 21.27
N PRO A 280 -25.88 -25.48 21.83
CA PRO A 280 -27.30 -25.59 22.12
C PRO A 280 -27.83 -24.50 23.06
N ALA A 281 -26.96 -23.80 23.81
CA ALA A 281 -27.36 -22.71 24.71
C ALA A 281 -27.67 -21.39 23.99
N ASN A 282 -27.38 -21.28 22.69
CA ASN A 282 -27.64 -20.09 21.86
C ASN A 282 -28.63 -20.35 20.71
N ARG A 283 -29.45 -21.42 20.81
CA ARG A 283 -30.62 -21.65 19.94
C ARG A 283 -31.91 -21.36 20.68
#